data_AF-A0A7J7IX48-F1
#
_entry.id   AF-A0A7J7IX48-F1
#
_cell.length_a   1.000
_cell.length_b   1.000
_cell.length_c   1.000
_cell.angle_alpha   90.00
_cell.angle_beta   90.00
_cell.angle_gamma   90.00
#
_symmetry.space_group_name_H-M   'P 1'
#
loop_
_entity.id
_entity.type
_entity.pdbx_description
1 polymer ?
#
loop_
_entity_poly.entity_id
_entity_poly.type
_entity_poly.pdbx_seq_one_letter_code
_entity_poly.pdbx_strand_id
1 'polypeptide(L)'
;MLIAFMFVFLDPYAVVGFGTQSQLTRVLDKTLSPMWDQTLIFDEITLYGPAELVAQNPPEVVIEVFDKDLIGKDEFLGRTICKPMVKLSMSDERTCVLQWHELINRRGNAGEMLASFELLLAGQAASLMDLTDTETDAMQPTSQLMNGEDLPFAPPKRNDLYIVPTGIRPVMRRTAVEILCWGMRNMKRYQLLNHIS
;
A
#
# COMPACT_ATOMS: atom_id res chain seq x y z
N MET A 1 34.77 -27.42 2.22
CA MET A 1 33.31 -27.36 2.39
C MET A 1 33.00 -26.15 3.26
N LEU A 2 32.89 -24.97 2.64
CA LEU A 2 32.55 -23.73 3.35
C LEU A 2 31.06 -23.76 3.65
N ILE A 3 30.72 -23.75 4.93
CA ILE A 3 29.37 -23.41 5.38
C ILE A 3 29.27 -21.89 5.19
N ALA A 4 28.81 -21.48 4.02
CA ALA A 4 28.27 -20.14 3.86
C ALA A 4 27.05 -20.07 4.76
N PHE A 5 27.06 -19.17 5.75
CA PHE A 5 25.85 -18.59 6.28
C PHE A 5 25.17 -17.88 5.11
N MET A 6 24.43 -18.63 4.30
CA MET A 6 23.60 -18.09 3.25
C MET A 6 22.46 -17.38 3.99
N PHE A 7 22.64 -16.09 4.26
CA PHE A 7 21.48 -15.22 4.37
C PHE A 7 20.74 -15.44 3.05
N VAL A 8 19.63 -16.18 3.10
CA VAL A 8 18.72 -16.30 1.96
C VAL A 8 18.17 -14.90 1.80
N PHE A 9 18.74 -14.15 0.86
CA PHE A 9 18.24 -12.84 0.53
C PHE A 9 16.98 -13.05 -0.30
N LEU A 10 15.88 -12.42 0.11
CA LEU A 10 14.62 -12.45 -0.61
C LEU A 10 14.66 -11.39 -1.72
N ASP A 11 13.96 -11.65 -2.81
CA ASP A 11 13.60 -10.72 -3.87
C ASP A 11 12.10 -10.32 -3.75
N PRO A 12 11.69 -9.58 -2.70
CA PRO A 12 10.29 -9.43 -2.35
C PRO A 12 9.52 -8.47 -3.28
N TYR A 13 8.28 -8.82 -3.55
CA TYR A 13 7.27 -7.94 -4.15
C TYR A 13 5.90 -8.17 -3.50
N ALA A 14 5.00 -7.19 -3.63
CA ALA A 14 3.64 -7.28 -3.10
C ALA A 14 2.62 -7.21 -4.24
N VAL A 15 1.62 -8.09 -4.16
CA VAL A 15 0.38 -8.03 -4.93
C VAL A 15 -0.64 -7.30 -4.07
N VAL A 16 -1.16 -6.17 -4.55
CA VAL A 16 -2.22 -5.41 -3.89
C VAL A 16 -3.49 -5.58 -4.69
N GLY A 17 -4.55 -6.10 -4.06
CA GLY A 17 -5.86 -6.29 -4.65
C GLY A 17 -6.89 -5.36 -4.01
N PHE A 18 -7.74 -4.76 -4.83
CA PHE A 18 -8.87 -3.97 -4.37
C PHE A 18 -10.03 -4.06 -5.38
N GLY A 19 -11.20 -4.48 -4.90
CA GLY A 19 -12.35 -4.73 -5.77
C GLY A 19 -12.04 -5.79 -6.85
N THR A 20 -12.15 -5.40 -8.11
CA THR A 20 -11.87 -6.26 -9.28
C THR A 20 -10.47 -6.08 -9.85
N GLN A 21 -9.66 -5.20 -9.27
CA GLN A 21 -8.33 -4.85 -9.78
C GLN A 21 -7.23 -5.36 -8.87
N SER A 22 -6.04 -5.59 -9.46
CA SER A 22 -4.82 -5.88 -8.72
C SER A 22 -3.62 -5.21 -9.38
N GLN A 23 -2.63 -4.82 -8.58
CA GLN A 23 -1.37 -4.26 -9.05
C GLN A 23 -0.19 -4.84 -8.27
N LEU A 24 1.00 -4.73 -8.84
CA LEU A 24 2.25 -5.20 -8.25
C LEU A 24 3.13 -4.03 -7.82
N THR A 25 3.78 -4.16 -6.67
CA THR A 25 4.95 -3.34 -6.40
C THR A 25 6.13 -3.83 -7.25
N ARG A 26 7.19 -3.02 -7.34
CA ARG A 26 8.46 -3.48 -7.89
C ARG A 26 9.02 -4.63 -7.06
N VAL A 27 9.73 -5.52 -7.75
CA VAL A 27 10.61 -6.49 -7.09
C VAL A 27 11.83 -5.75 -6.55
N LEU A 28 12.22 -6.02 -5.32
CA LEU A 28 13.44 -5.49 -4.72
C LEU A 28 14.49 -6.57 -4.65
N ASP A 29 15.68 -6.33 -5.16
CA ASP A 29 16.72 -7.36 -5.16
C ASP A 29 17.34 -7.52 -3.76
N LYS A 30 17.37 -8.77 -3.29
CA LYS A 30 18.18 -9.27 -2.19
C LYS A 30 18.07 -8.48 -0.88
N THR A 31 16.87 -8.41 -0.31
CA THR A 31 16.63 -7.72 0.96
C THR A 31 15.70 -8.49 1.89
N LEU A 32 15.99 -8.45 3.19
CA LEU A 32 15.11 -8.94 4.27
C LEU A 32 14.27 -7.81 4.89
N SER A 33 14.43 -6.58 4.41
CA SER A 33 13.73 -5.39 4.90
C SER A 33 13.32 -4.54 3.70
N PRO A 34 12.30 -4.97 2.94
CA PRO A 34 11.88 -4.28 1.73
C PRO A 34 11.39 -2.87 2.04
N MET A 35 11.90 -1.90 1.28
CA MET A 35 11.41 -0.52 1.26
C MET A 35 11.02 -0.18 -0.17
N TRP A 36 9.76 -0.47 -0.53
CA TRP A 36 9.29 -0.22 -1.89
C TRP A 36 9.29 1.27 -2.24
N ASP A 37 8.90 2.14 -1.29
CA ASP A 37 8.82 3.60 -1.48
C ASP A 37 8.00 3.95 -2.73
N GLN A 38 6.89 3.24 -2.89
CA GLN A 38 6.03 3.24 -4.08
C GLN A 38 4.58 3.45 -3.68
N THR A 39 3.87 4.28 -4.45
CA THR A 39 2.41 4.42 -4.42
C THR A 39 1.81 3.64 -5.59
N LEU A 40 0.73 2.90 -5.32
CA LEU A 40 -0.09 2.26 -6.34
C LEU A 40 -1.39 3.04 -6.45
N ILE A 41 -1.76 3.43 -7.66
CA ILE A 41 -3.00 4.17 -7.93
C ILE A 41 -3.91 3.27 -8.73
N PHE A 42 -5.07 2.97 -8.17
CA PHE A 42 -6.13 2.20 -8.83
C PHE A 42 -7.16 3.18 -9.37
N ASP A 43 -7.07 3.47 -10.66
CA ASP A 43 -8.01 4.39 -11.32
C ASP A 43 -9.31 3.66 -11.69
N GLU A 44 -10.41 4.41 -11.71
CA GLU A 44 -11.72 3.98 -12.23
C GLU A 44 -12.30 2.70 -11.57
N ILE A 45 -12.11 2.54 -10.26
CA ILE A 45 -12.73 1.44 -9.52
C ILE A 45 -14.24 1.66 -9.44
N THR A 46 -15.02 0.77 -10.05
CA THR A 46 -16.48 0.78 -9.94
C THR A 46 -16.91 0.09 -8.64
N LEU A 47 -17.50 0.86 -7.73
CA LEU A 47 -18.12 0.34 -6.50
C LEU A 47 -19.64 0.46 -6.62
N TYR A 48 -20.34 -0.61 -6.25
CA TYR A 48 -21.80 -0.66 -6.31
C TYR A 48 -22.42 -0.29 -4.96
N GLY A 49 -23.45 0.55 -5.00
CA GLY A 49 -24.21 1.00 -3.82
C GLY A 49 -24.00 2.47 -3.48
N PRO A 50 -24.76 3.02 -2.51
CA PRO A 50 -24.62 4.41 -2.09
C PRO A 50 -23.23 4.70 -1.50
N ALA A 51 -22.71 5.90 -1.76
CA ALA A 51 -21.41 6.36 -1.26
C ALA A 51 -21.30 6.25 0.27
N GLU A 52 -22.38 6.55 0.98
CA GLU A 52 -22.46 6.49 2.44
C GLU A 52 -22.31 5.05 2.97
N LEU A 53 -22.83 4.07 2.23
CA LEU A 53 -22.71 2.66 2.58
C LEU A 53 -21.27 2.17 2.36
N VAL A 54 -20.64 2.60 1.27
CA VAL A 54 -19.21 2.35 1.01
C VAL A 54 -18.35 2.98 2.10
N ALA A 55 -18.66 4.19 2.56
CA ALA A 55 -17.93 4.83 3.64
C ALA A 55 -18.09 4.10 4.99
N GLN A 56 -19.27 3.57 5.28
CA GLN A 56 -19.52 2.80 6.50
C GLN A 56 -18.89 1.41 6.48
N ASN A 57 -18.87 0.75 5.32
CA ASN A 57 -18.28 -0.57 5.16
C ASN A 57 -17.53 -0.67 3.82
N PRO A 58 -16.31 -0.11 3.75
CA PRO A 58 -15.54 -0.15 2.52
C PRO A 58 -15.10 -1.56 2.17
N PRO A 59 -14.94 -1.88 0.87
CA PRO A 59 -14.25 -3.07 0.42
C PRO A 59 -12.85 -3.17 1.04
N GLU A 60 -12.40 -4.39 1.27
CA GLU A 60 -11.08 -4.64 1.83
C GLU A 60 -10.00 -4.49 0.76
N VAL A 61 -8.86 -3.95 1.17
CA VAL A 61 -7.60 -4.07 0.44
C VAL A 61 -6.92 -5.35 0.91
N VAL A 62 -6.59 -6.23 -0.03
CA VAL A 62 -5.83 -7.46 0.23
C VAL A 62 -4.41 -7.24 -0.25
N ILE A 63 -3.43 -7.50 0.61
CA ILE A 63 -2.02 -7.40 0.25
C ILE A 63 -1.36 -8.75 0.49
N GLU A 64 -0.72 -9.28 -0.54
CA GLU A 64 0.03 -10.52 -0.49
C GLU A 64 1.48 -10.26 -0.86
N VAL A 65 2.40 -10.69 -0.02
CA VAL A 65 3.84 -10.52 -0.23
C VAL A 65 4.43 -11.85 -0.65
N PHE A 66 5.27 -11.82 -1.68
CA PHE A 66 5.93 -12.97 -2.26
C PHE A 66 7.43 -12.73 -2.38
N ASP A 67 8.20 -13.81 -2.32
CA ASP A 67 9.59 -13.86 -2.73
C ASP A 67 9.67 -14.31 -4.19
N LYS A 68 10.33 -13.53 -5.04
CA LYS A 68 10.46 -13.89 -6.44
C LYS A 68 11.55 -14.93 -6.65
N ASP A 69 11.17 -16.10 -7.14
CA ASP A 69 12.12 -17.17 -7.42
C ASP A 69 12.63 -17.11 -8.86
N LEU A 70 13.94 -17.31 -9.03
CA LEU A 70 14.55 -17.45 -10.36
C LEU A 70 14.03 -18.68 -11.11
N ILE A 71 13.70 -19.75 -10.37
CA ILE A 71 13.24 -21.03 -10.90
C ILE A 71 12.12 -21.54 -10.02
N GLY A 72 10.94 -21.73 -10.60
CA GLY A 72 9.80 -22.30 -9.90
C GLY A 72 8.69 -21.28 -9.69
N LYS A 73 7.92 -21.47 -8.62
CA LYS A 73 6.81 -20.62 -8.24
C LYS A 73 7.25 -19.76 -7.06
N ASP A 74 7.04 -18.46 -7.19
CA ASP A 74 7.27 -17.46 -6.13
C ASP A 74 6.73 -17.92 -4.76
N GLU A 75 7.57 -17.82 -3.74
CA GLU A 75 7.25 -18.25 -2.38
C GLU A 75 6.33 -17.23 -1.71
N PHE A 76 5.21 -17.69 -1.15
CA PHE A 76 4.30 -16.81 -0.40
C PHE A 76 4.87 -16.50 0.99
N LEU A 77 5.14 -15.22 1.24
CA LEU A 77 5.74 -14.74 2.49
C LEU A 77 4.67 -14.37 3.52
N GLY A 78 3.56 -13.76 3.11
CA GLY A 78 2.46 -13.43 4.01
C GLY A 78 1.39 -12.56 3.38
N ARG A 79 0.23 -12.47 4.05
CA ARG A 79 -0.92 -11.67 3.63
C ARG A 79 -1.41 -10.80 4.77
N THR A 80 -1.88 -9.61 4.43
CA THR A 80 -2.70 -8.80 5.31
C THR A 80 -3.96 -8.31 4.59
N ILE A 81 -4.99 -8.00 5.37
CA ILE A 81 -6.28 -7.51 4.88
C ILE A 81 -6.65 -6.31 5.74
N CYS A 82 -6.98 -5.19 5.09
CA CYS A 82 -7.27 -3.94 5.78
C CYS A 82 -8.35 -3.13 5.07
N LYS A 83 -9.04 -2.25 5.80
CA LYS A 83 -10.02 -1.33 5.24
C LYS A 83 -9.37 0.02 4.93
N PRO A 84 -9.61 0.62 3.76
CA PRO A 84 -9.08 1.94 3.43
C PRO A 84 -9.83 3.02 4.22
N MET A 85 -9.16 4.15 4.43
CA MET A 85 -9.83 5.37 4.88
C MET A 85 -10.64 5.95 3.71
N VAL A 86 -11.95 6.01 3.85
CA VAL A 86 -12.84 6.56 2.82
C VAL A 86 -13.02 8.06 3.01
N LYS A 87 -12.80 8.84 1.95
CA LYS A 87 -13.20 10.24 1.85
C LYS A 87 -14.22 10.40 0.74
N LEU A 88 -15.40 10.88 1.14
CA LEU A 88 -16.49 11.18 0.20
C LEU A 88 -16.40 12.58 -0.39
N SER A 89 -15.61 13.47 0.21
CA SER A 89 -15.42 14.85 -0.22
C SER A 89 -13.94 15.24 -0.16
N MET A 90 -13.52 16.08 -1.09
CA MET A 90 -12.18 16.69 -1.10
C MET A 90 -11.97 17.70 0.04
N SER A 91 -13.06 18.19 0.65
CA SER A 91 -13.00 19.04 1.84
C SER A 91 -12.70 18.27 3.13
N ASP A 92 -12.56 16.94 3.06
CA ASP A 92 -12.26 16.11 4.22
C ASP A 92 -10.78 16.24 4.62
N GLU A 93 -10.55 16.95 5.72
CA GLU A 93 -9.21 17.27 6.24
C GLU A 93 -8.50 16.07 6.92
N ARG A 94 -9.16 14.91 7.06
CA ARG A 94 -8.53 13.74 7.69
C ARG A 94 -7.30 13.31 6.89
N THR A 95 -6.18 13.06 7.55
CA THR A 95 -4.95 12.62 6.89
C THR A 95 -4.81 11.11 6.96
N CYS A 96 -4.59 10.45 5.81
CA CYS A 96 -4.21 9.04 5.81
C CYS A 96 -2.75 8.93 6.30
N VAL A 97 -2.51 8.15 7.34
CA VAL A 97 -1.18 7.97 7.93
C VAL A 97 -0.72 6.52 7.78
N LEU A 98 0.59 6.32 7.72
CA LEU A 98 1.18 4.98 7.68
C LEU A 98 0.88 4.21 8.98
N GLN A 99 0.46 2.96 8.83
CA GLN A 99 0.17 2.04 9.94
C GLN A 99 0.86 0.70 9.71
N TRP A 100 1.24 0.04 10.80
CA TRP A 100 1.76 -1.32 10.76
C TRP A 100 0.60 -2.31 10.58
N HIS A 101 0.73 -3.19 9.61
CA HIS A 101 -0.21 -4.26 9.31
C HIS A 101 0.50 -5.60 9.43
N GLU A 102 0.00 -6.47 10.31
CA GLU A 102 0.56 -7.81 10.48
C GLU A 102 0.39 -8.63 9.21
N LEU A 103 1.48 -9.25 8.76
CA LEU A 103 1.48 -10.24 7.70
C LEU A 103 1.32 -11.62 8.33
N ILE A 104 0.32 -12.37 7.86
CA ILE A 104 0.07 -13.73 8.33
C ILE A 104 0.34 -14.72 7.20
N ASN A 105 1.03 -15.80 7.52
CA ASN A 105 1.22 -16.94 6.62
C ASN A 105 0.88 -18.27 7.30
N ARG A 106 1.18 -19.39 6.64
CA ARG A 106 0.90 -20.74 7.17
C ARG A 106 1.57 -21.04 8.51
N ARG A 107 2.62 -20.31 8.87
CA ARG A 107 3.40 -20.46 10.11
C ARG A 107 2.97 -19.44 11.19
N GLY A 108 1.95 -18.63 10.95
CA GLY A 108 1.50 -17.58 11.87
C GLY A 108 1.98 -16.20 11.44
N ASN A 109 2.39 -15.37 12.41
CA ASN A 109 2.90 -14.02 12.14
C ASN A 109 4.22 -14.10 11.34
N ALA A 110 4.25 -13.43 10.20
CA ALA A 110 5.32 -13.41 9.22
C ALA A 110 6.07 -12.06 9.16
N GLY A 111 5.81 -11.18 10.13
CA GLY A 111 6.30 -9.81 10.18
C GLY A 111 5.18 -8.78 9.99
N GLU A 112 5.58 -7.53 9.76
CA GLU A 112 4.65 -6.40 9.62
C GLU A 112 5.03 -5.57 8.40
N MET A 113 4.01 -4.99 7.75
CA MET A 113 4.16 -4.06 6.64
C MET A 113 3.68 -2.68 7.05
N LEU A 114 4.47 -1.64 6.76
CA LEU A 114 4.07 -0.25 6.98
C LEU A 114 3.40 0.30 5.72
N ALA A 115 2.09 0.57 5.77
CA ALA A 115 1.31 1.07 4.63
C ALA A 115 0.11 1.91 5.06
N SER A 116 -0.41 2.72 4.14
CA SER A 116 -1.63 3.53 4.29
C SER A 116 -2.51 3.36 3.07
N PHE A 117 -3.83 3.34 3.26
CA PHE A 117 -4.79 3.07 2.19
C PHE A 117 -5.91 4.11 2.25
N GLU A 118 -6.14 4.79 1.13
CA GLU A 118 -7.15 5.84 1.00
C GLU A 118 -8.04 5.54 -0.19
N LEU A 119 -9.35 5.67 0.00
CA LEU A 119 -10.36 5.56 -1.05
C LEU A 119 -11.02 6.93 -1.20
N LEU A 120 -10.87 7.52 -2.38
CA LEU A 120 -11.43 8.81 -2.72
C LEU A 120 -12.58 8.60 -3.70
N LEU A 121 -13.75 9.15 -3.38
CA LEU A 121 -14.87 9.15 -4.33
C LEU A 121 -14.65 10.28 -5.34
N ALA A 122 -14.48 9.94 -6.61
CA ALA A 122 -14.52 10.92 -7.69
C ALA A 122 -15.94 11.48 -7.79
N GLY A 123 -16.09 12.80 -7.75
CA GLY A 123 -17.40 13.45 -7.79
C GLY A 123 -18.22 13.00 -9.01
N GLN A 124 -19.45 12.56 -8.80
CA GLN A 124 -20.42 12.33 -9.87
C GLN A 124 -20.83 13.67 -10.49
N ALA A 125 -20.03 14.22 -11.40
CA ALA A 125 -20.42 15.36 -12.20
C ALA A 125 -21.14 14.90 -13.49
N ALA A 126 -22.40 15.32 -13.64
CA ALA A 126 -23.10 15.49 -14.93
C ALA A 126 -23.74 14.27 -15.64
N SER A 127 -24.35 13.30 -14.94
CA SER A 127 -25.29 12.36 -15.60
C SER A 127 -26.78 12.70 -15.42
N LEU A 128 -27.11 13.82 -14.76
CA LEU A 128 -28.51 14.22 -14.50
C LEU A 128 -28.88 15.65 -14.93
N MET A 129 -28.00 16.39 -15.62
CA MET A 129 -28.26 17.79 -16.01
C MET A 129 -28.24 18.05 -17.52
N ASP A 130 -28.75 17.12 -18.35
CA ASP A 130 -28.97 17.42 -19.77
C ASP A 130 -30.28 16.84 -20.31
N LEU A 131 -31.42 17.27 -19.73
CA LEU A 131 -32.74 17.16 -20.36
C LEU A 131 -33.66 18.36 -20.04
N THR A 132 -33.12 19.53 -19.72
CA THR A 132 -33.94 20.75 -19.64
C THR A 132 -33.44 21.79 -20.62
N ASP A 133 -33.99 21.73 -21.83
CA ASP A 133 -33.99 22.81 -22.80
C ASP A 133 -34.55 24.08 -22.17
N THR A 134 -33.76 25.15 -22.06
CA THR A 134 -34.27 26.53 -22.15
C THR A 134 -33.13 27.47 -22.52
N GLU A 135 -33.12 27.87 -23.79
CA GLU A 135 -32.35 29.00 -24.28
C GLU A 135 -32.87 30.29 -23.62
N THR A 136 -32.04 30.97 -22.82
CA THR A 136 -32.18 32.42 -22.64
C THR A 136 -30.81 33.09 -22.59
N ASP A 137 -30.63 33.99 -23.56
CA ASP A 137 -29.59 35.02 -23.65
C ASP A 137 -29.53 35.86 -22.35
N ALA A 138 -28.35 35.93 -21.73
CA ALA A 138 -27.70 37.16 -21.23
C ALA A 138 -26.70 36.87 -20.09
N MET A 139 -25.64 37.69 -20.08
CA MET A 139 -24.60 37.83 -19.05
C MET A 139 -23.48 36.80 -19.12
N GLN A 140 -22.31 37.24 -19.62
CA GLN A 140 -21.04 36.51 -19.49
C GLN A 140 -20.82 36.14 -18.02
N PRO A 141 -20.80 34.84 -17.66
CA PRO A 141 -20.29 34.43 -16.37
C PRO A 141 -18.79 34.63 -16.40
N THR A 142 -18.28 35.29 -15.37
CA THR A 142 -16.90 35.17 -14.89
C THR A 142 -16.31 33.81 -15.25
N SER A 143 -15.12 33.79 -15.85
CA SER A 143 -14.32 32.59 -16.13
C SER A 143 -13.86 31.89 -14.84
N GLN A 144 -14.84 31.43 -14.07
CA GLN A 144 -14.78 30.51 -12.94
C GLN A 144 -15.84 29.42 -13.20
N LEU A 145 -15.72 28.78 -14.36
CA LEU A 145 -16.23 27.42 -14.52
C LEU A 145 -15.02 26.59 -14.93
N MET A 146 -14.26 26.13 -13.94
CA MET A 146 -13.43 24.94 -14.13
C MET A 146 -14.22 23.78 -13.55
N ASN A 147 -14.63 22.95 -14.49
CA ASN A 147 -15.44 21.76 -14.35
C ASN A 147 -14.80 20.76 -13.39
N GLY A 148 -15.63 20.01 -12.67
CA GLY A 148 -15.25 18.76 -12.01
C GLY A 148 -14.50 18.94 -10.70
N GLU A 149 -15.09 18.46 -9.61
CA GLU A 149 -14.36 18.16 -8.38
C GLU A 149 -13.36 17.02 -8.63
N ASP A 150 -12.25 17.34 -9.29
CA ASP A 150 -11.22 16.40 -9.71
C ASP A 150 -10.53 15.76 -8.51
N LEU A 151 -10.31 14.45 -8.58
CA LEU A 151 -9.43 13.71 -7.67
C LEU A 151 -8.10 14.46 -7.47
N PRO A 152 -7.42 14.31 -6.30
CA PRO A 152 -6.17 15.00 -6.08
C PRO A 152 -5.16 14.62 -7.16
N PHE A 153 -4.31 15.57 -7.53
CA PHE A 153 -3.23 15.30 -8.48
C PHE A 153 -2.44 14.07 -8.04
N ALA A 154 -2.26 13.15 -8.97
CA ALA A 154 -1.46 11.96 -8.73
C ALA A 154 -0.06 12.37 -8.22
N PRO A 155 0.54 11.62 -7.28
CA PRO A 155 1.89 11.87 -6.81
C PRO A 155 2.90 12.01 -7.94
N PRO A 156 4.04 12.69 -7.72
CA PRO A 156 5.10 12.75 -8.72
C PRO A 156 5.65 11.34 -9.02
N LYS A 157 6.07 11.12 -10.28
CA LYS A 157 6.70 9.88 -10.71
C LYS A 157 8.23 9.95 -10.66
N ARG A 158 8.87 8.82 -10.39
CA ARG A 158 10.31 8.57 -10.61
C ARG A 158 10.47 7.23 -11.31
N ASN A 159 11.03 7.23 -12.53
CA ASN A 159 11.20 6.02 -13.36
C ASN A 159 9.88 5.23 -13.47
N ASP A 160 8.81 5.93 -13.86
CA ASP A 160 7.44 5.40 -14.03
C ASP A 160 6.69 4.98 -12.75
N LEU A 161 7.32 5.04 -11.59
CA LEU A 161 6.69 4.73 -10.30
C LEU A 161 6.22 5.99 -9.59
N TYR A 162 4.98 6.00 -9.09
CA TYR A 162 4.53 7.03 -8.16
C TYR A 162 5.30 6.92 -6.85
N ILE A 163 5.90 8.02 -6.40
CA ILE A 163 6.67 8.04 -5.15
C ILE A 163 5.77 8.33 -3.96
N VAL A 164 6.15 7.81 -2.79
CA VAL A 164 5.47 8.15 -1.53
C VAL A 164 5.68 9.65 -1.24
N PRO A 165 4.60 10.42 -0.95
CA PRO A 165 4.71 11.82 -0.58
C PRO A 165 5.66 12.06 0.60
N THR A 166 6.45 13.14 0.54
CA THR A 166 7.51 13.44 1.52
C THR A 166 6.98 13.60 2.96
N GLY A 167 5.76 14.10 3.13
CA GLY A 167 5.14 14.34 4.44
C GLY A 167 4.79 13.07 5.23
N ILE A 168 4.65 11.91 4.56
CA ILE A 168 4.34 10.64 5.21
C ILE A 168 5.51 9.64 5.17
N ARG A 169 6.59 9.98 4.47
CA ARG A 169 7.75 9.10 4.33
C ARG A 169 8.45 8.91 5.69
N PRO A 170 8.79 7.67 6.09
CA PRO A 170 9.62 7.43 7.27
C PRO A 170 10.98 8.13 7.16
N VAL A 171 11.40 8.82 8.22
CA VAL A 171 12.71 9.48 8.26
C VAL A 171 13.76 8.48 8.72
N MET A 172 14.57 8.00 7.77
CA MET A 172 15.76 7.19 8.07
C MET A 172 16.78 8.03 8.85
N ARG A 173 17.16 7.57 10.05
CA ARG A 173 18.24 8.17 10.84
C ARG A 173 19.41 7.19 10.93
N ARG A 174 20.63 7.65 10.63
CA ARG A 174 21.83 6.86 10.90
C ARG A 174 22.05 6.81 12.41
N THR A 175 21.86 5.64 12.99
CA THR A 175 22.13 5.35 14.41
C THR A 175 23.23 4.30 14.49
N ALA A 176 24.19 4.47 15.41
CA ALA A 176 25.21 3.47 15.70
C ALA A 176 24.87 2.76 17.01
N VAL A 177 24.99 1.42 17.03
CA VAL A 177 24.92 0.62 18.26
C VAL A 177 26.30 0.01 18.46
N GLU A 178 26.94 0.33 19.59
CA GLU A 178 28.17 -0.33 20.01
C GLU A 178 27.81 -1.51 20.91
N ILE A 179 28.22 -2.72 20.53
CA ILE A 179 28.00 -3.94 21.31
C ILE A 179 29.37 -4.51 21.67
N LEU A 180 29.77 -4.39 22.94
CA LEU A 180 30.98 -5.04 23.46
C LEU A 180 30.64 -6.44 23.98
N CYS A 181 31.18 -7.48 23.33
CA CYS A 181 31.05 -8.87 23.76
C CYS A 181 32.44 -9.43 24.12
N TRP A 182 32.62 -9.89 25.36
CA TRP A 182 33.93 -10.34 25.86
C TRP A 182 34.09 -11.87 25.88
N GLY A 183 33.03 -12.64 26.13
CA GLY A 183 33.09 -14.10 26.02
C GLY A 183 31.91 -14.83 26.65
N MET A 184 31.78 -16.13 26.33
CA MET A 184 30.81 -17.05 26.90
C MET A 184 31.55 -18.27 27.48
N ARG A 185 31.10 -18.80 28.63
CA ARG A 185 31.68 -20.01 29.23
C ARG A 185 30.58 -21.02 29.58
N ASN A 186 30.89 -22.31 29.47
CA ASN A 186 30.01 -23.43 29.85
C ASN A 186 28.65 -23.49 29.09
N MET A 187 28.63 -23.13 27.81
CA MET A 187 27.43 -23.24 26.99
C MET A 187 27.04 -24.70 26.75
N LYS A 188 25.76 -25.03 26.99
CA LYS A 188 25.16 -26.31 26.56
C LYS A 188 24.68 -26.19 25.11
N ARG A 189 24.67 -27.32 24.40
CA ARG A 189 24.19 -27.41 23.02
C ARG A 189 22.67 -27.19 23.03
N TYR A 190 22.22 -26.03 22.56
CA TYR A 190 20.80 -25.79 22.33
C TYR A 190 20.45 -26.37 20.95
N GLN A 191 19.58 -27.38 20.91
CA GLN A 191 18.95 -27.79 19.65
C GLN A 191 17.67 -26.96 19.49
N LEU A 192 17.70 -26.02 18.55
CA LEU A 192 16.48 -25.42 18.01
C LEU A 192 15.78 -26.48 17.15
N LEU A 193 15.09 -27.41 17.80
CA LEU A 193 14.10 -28.24 17.13
C LEU A 193 12.75 -27.57 17.28
N ASN A 194 12.14 -27.30 16.13
CA ASN A 194 10.89 -26.61 15.91
C ASN A 194 9.78 -27.10 16.83
N HIS A 195 9.17 -26.20 17.61
CA HIS A 195 7.80 -26.39 18.05
C HIS A 195 6.89 -26.06 16.87
N ILE A 196 6.55 -27.09 16.09
CA ILE A 196 5.30 -27.13 15.35
C ILE A 196 4.33 -27.87 16.27
N SER A 197 3.33 -27.16 16.76
CA SER A 197 2.10 -27.73 17.34
C SER A 197 0.93 -26.93 16.81
#